data_AF-A0A670JWQ0-F1
#
_entry.id   AF-A0A670JWQ0-F1
#
_cell.length_a   1.000
_cell.length_b   1.000
_cell.length_c   1.000
_cell.angle_alpha   90.00
_cell.angle_beta   90.00
_cell.angle_gamma   90.00
#
_symmetry.space_group_name_H-M   'P 1'
#
loop_
_entity.id
_entity.type
_entity.pdbx_description
1 polymer ?
#
loop_
_entity_poly.entity_id
_entity_poly.type
_entity_poly.pdbx_seq_one_letter_code
_entity_poly.pdbx_strand_id
1 'polypeptide(L)'
;MANQESLNNIPLLRRDDLEALGHMFMYFLRGSLPWQGLKADTLKERYQKIGDTKRNTPIDVLCENFPEEMAAYLRYVRRLDFFERPDYDYLRTIFTELFEKRGFTFDYAYDWVGRPIPTPVGSMHVESGPSVTRDIHAHRDRSSMQPLRNQVC
;
A
#
# COMPACT_ATOMS: atom_id res chain seq x y z
N MET A 1 27.82 7.16 -6.68
CA MET A 1 27.84 6.22 -7.82
C MET A 1 26.81 5.15 -7.52
N ALA A 2 25.67 5.15 -8.21
CA ALA A 2 24.75 4.01 -8.12
C ALA A 2 25.44 2.79 -8.77
N ASN A 3 25.51 1.67 -8.06
CA ASN A 3 26.18 0.46 -8.54
C ASN A 3 25.60 0.03 -9.90
N GLN A 4 26.45 -0.31 -10.86
CA GLN A 4 26.05 -0.80 -12.19
C GLN A 4 25.05 -1.98 -12.09
N GLU A 5 25.16 -2.79 -11.04
CA GLU A 5 24.24 -3.90 -10.72
C GLU A 5 22.82 -3.41 -10.33
N SER A 6 22.68 -2.24 -9.71
CA SER A 6 21.35 -1.71 -9.37
C SER A 6 20.59 -1.27 -10.61
N LEU A 7 21.28 -0.65 -11.59
CA LEU A 7 20.70 -0.25 -12.87
C LEU A 7 20.23 -1.44 -13.70
N ASN A 8 20.97 -2.54 -13.68
CA ASN A 8 20.57 -3.79 -14.35
C ASN A 8 19.33 -4.41 -13.72
N ASN A 9 19.05 -4.15 -12.45
CA ASN A 9 17.86 -4.64 -11.77
C ASN A 9 16.65 -3.70 -11.89
N ILE A 10 16.81 -2.43 -12.29
CA ILE A 10 15.67 -1.50 -12.45
C ILE A 10 14.60 -2.06 -13.40
N PRO A 11 14.95 -2.62 -14.58
CA PRO A 11 13.96 -3.20 -15.48
C PRO A 11 13.24 -4.40 -14.87
N LEU A 12 13.95 -5.27 -14.13
CA LEU A 12 13.35 -6.36 -13.35
C LEU A 12 12.36 -5.85 -12.31
N LEU A 13 12.75 -4.83 -11.55
CA LEU A 13 11.93 -4.21 -10.51
C LEU A 13 10.61 -3.67 -11.10
N ARG A 14 10.61 -3.05 -12.28
CA ARG A 14 9.38 -2.50 -12.88
C ARG A 14 8.29 -3.56 -13.11
N ARG A 15 8.66 -4.68 -13.71
CA ARG A 15 7.72 -5.78 -13.96
C ARG A 15 7.29 -6.41 -12.63
N ASP A 16 8.26 -6.69 -11.76
CA ASP A 16 8.01 -7.38 -10.50
C ASP A 16 7.15 -6.52 -9.55
N ASP A 17 7.32 -5.19 -9.56
CA ASP A 17 6.48 -4.23 -8.83
C ASP A 17 5.03 -4.25 -9.33
N LEU A 18 4.82 -4.24 -10.65
CA LEU A 18 3.48 -4.32 -11.23
C LEU A 18 2.83 -5.69 -10.96
N GLU A 19 3.59 -6.78 -10.99
CA GLU A 19 3.05 -8.10 -10.67
C GLU A 19 2.69 -8.18 -9.18
N ALA A 20 3.50 -7.57 -8.31
CA ALA A 20 3.19 -7.44 -6.88
C ALA A 20 1.91 -6.62 -6.64
N LEU A 21 1.70 -5.52 -7.38
CA LEU A 21 0.46 -4.74 -7.33
C LEU A 21 -0.76 -5.57 -7.75
N GLY A 22 -0.66 -6.34 -8.84
CA GLY A 22 -1.72 -7.25 -9.27
C GLY A 22 -2.07 -8.29 -8.19
N HIS A 23 -1.06 -8.87 -7.53
CA HIS A 23 -1.29 -9.76 -6.39
C HIS A 23 -1.94 -9.05 -5.20
N MET A 24 -1.58 -7.80 -4.92
CA MET A 24 -2.20 -6.99 -3.86
C MET A 24 -3.67 -6.69 -4.16
N PHE A 25 -4.01 -6.34 -5.40
CA PHE A 25 -5.41 -6.14 -5.81
C PHE A 25 -6.22 -7.42 -5.62
N MET A 26 -5.70 -8.57 -6.06
CA MET A 26 -6.36 -9.86 -5.85
C MET A 26 -6.50 -10.20 -4.37
N TYR A 27 -5.54 -9.83 -3.53
CA TYR A 27 -5.66 -9.97 -2.09
C TYR A 27 -6.82 -9.14 -1.52
N PHE A 28 -6.96 -7.87 -1.92
CA PHE A 28 -8.09 -7.04 -1.46
C PHE A 28 -9.44 -7.59 -1.90
N LEU A 29 -9.55 -8.07 -3.13
CA LEU A 29 -10.81 -8.61 -3.67
C LEU A 29 -11.17 -9.98 -3.07
N ARG A 30 -10.18 -10.84 -2.81
CA ARG A 30 -10.41 -12.21 -2.31
C ARG A 30 -10.36 -12.33 -0.78
N GLY A 31 -9.75 -11.37 -0.10
CA GLY A 31 -9.35 -11.45 1.30
C GLY A 31 -8.15 -12.37 1.57
N SER A 32 -7.80 -13.28 0.65
CA SER A 32 -6.62 -14.13 0.74
C SER A 32 -6.12 -14.63 -0.62
N LEU A 33 -4.84 -15.02 -0.66
CA LEU A 33 -4.13 -15.56 -1.81
C LEU A 33 -3.77 -17.04 -1.55
N PRO A 34 -3.73 -17.89 -2.61
CA PRO A 34 -3.50 -19.33 -2.47
C PRO A 34 -2.18 -19.71 -1.80
N TRP A 35 -1.17 -18.83 -1.85
CA TRP A 35 0.14 -19.04 -1.26
C TRP A 35 0.28 -18.47 0.16
N GLN A 36 -0.79 -17.97 0.78
CA GLN A 36 -0.77 -17.57 2.19
C GLN A 36 -0.85 -18.78 3.12
N GLY A 37 -0.19 -18.69 4.28
CA GLY A 37 -0.28 -19.73 5.31
C GLY A 37 0.43 -21.05 4.99
N LEU A 38 1.19 -21.14 3.89
CA LEU A 38 1.96 -22.33 3.55
C LEU A 38 2.98 -22.66 4.64
N LYS A 39 2.91 -23.89 5.16
CA LYS A 39 3.82 -24.43 6.17
C LYS A 39 5.02 -25.12 5.50
N ALA A 40 6.19 -24.95 6.12
CA ALA A 40 7.46 -25.62 5.82
C ALA A 40 8.35 -25.60 7.08
N ASP A 41 9.34 -26.49 7.14
CA ASP A 41 10.19 -26.66 8.31
C ASP A 41 11.26 -25.56 8.42
N THR A 42 11.72 -25.05 7.27
CA THR A 42 12.67 -23.94 7.21
C THR A 42 12.08 -22.70 6.50
N LEU A 43 12.64 -21.53 6.82
CA LEU A 43 12.27 -20.28 6.17
C LEU A 43 12.57 -20.30 4.66
N LYS A 44 13.70 -20.91 4.26
CA LYS A 44 14.10 -21.07 2.87
C LYS A 44 13.09 -21.90 2.08
N GLU A 45 12.68 -23.04 2.62
CA GLU A 45 11.66 -23.88 1.99
C GLU A 45 10.30 -23.18 1.94
N ARG A 46 9.95 -22.41 2.97
CA ARG A 46 8.71 -21.63 2.96
C ARG A 46 8.70 -20.63 1.81
N TYR A 47 9.77 -19.86 1.62
CA TYR A 47 9.87 -18.92 0.50
C TYR A 47 9.87 -19.62 -0.86
N GLN A 48 10.57 -20.75 -0.98
CA GLN A 48 10.56 -21.56 -2.19
C GLN A 48 9.14 -22.03 -2.51
N LYS A 49 8.43 -22.61 -1.54
CA LYS A 49 7.05 -23.11 -1.70
C LYS A 49 6.07 -21.99 -2.05
N ILE A 50 6.22 -20.81 -1.45
CA ILE A 50 5.43 -19.61 -1.82
C ILE A 50 5.72 -19.21 -3.26
N GLY A 51 7.00 -19.14 -3.65
CA GLY A 51 7.41 -18.79 -5.01
C GLY A 51 6.90 -19.79 -6.05
N ASP A 52 6.99 -21.09 -5.76
CA ASP A 52 6.48 -22.15 -6.62
C ASP A 52 4.97 -22.09 -6.75
N THR A 53 4.25 -21.89 -5.63
CA THR A 53 2.78 -21.76 -5.66
C THR A 53 2.35 -20.53 -6.45
N LYS A 54 3.04 -19.38 -6.30
CA LYS A 54 2.77 -18.16 -7.09
C LYS A 54 2.92 -18.40 -8.59
N ARG A 55 4.01 -19.07 -9.00
CA ARG A 55 4.28 -19.40 -10.41
C ARG A 55 3.30 -20.42 -10.98
N ASN A 56 2.95 -21.42 -10.19
CA ASN A 56 2.12 -22.54 -10.63
C ASN A 56 0.62 -22.27 -10.53
N THR A 57 0.19 -21.21 -9.85
CA THR A 57 -1.22 -20.80 -9.82
C THR A 57 -1.57 -20.15 -11.17
N PRO A 58 -2.45 -20.75 -11.99
CA PRO A 58 -2.89 -20.15 -13.23
C PRO A 58 -3.63 -18.83 -12.97
N ILE A 59 -3.45 -17.83 -13.83
CA ILE A 59 -4.12 -16.53 -13.65
C ILE A 59 -5.64 -16.71 -13.66
N ASP A 60 -6.16 -17.56 -14.53
CA ASP A 60 -7.60 -17.80 -14.66
C ASP A 60 -8.20 -18.39 -13.37
N VAL A 61 -7.43 -19.20 -12.64
CA VAL A 61 -7.81 -19.74 -11.33
C VAL A 61 -7.71 -18.67 -10.25
N LEU A 62 -6.66 -17.84 -10.28
CA LEU A 62 -6.48 -16.77 -9.31
C LEU A 62 -7.62 -15.74 -9.39
N CYS A 63 -8.00 -15.38 -10.62
CA CYS A 63 -9.00 -14.36 -10.94
C CYS A 63 -10.41 -14.92 -11.14
N GLU A 64 -10.64 -16.20 -10.88
CA GLU A 64 -11.95 -16.83 -11.01
C GLU A 64 -13.01 -16.08 -10.18
N ASN A 65 -14.17 -15.80 -10.80
CA ASN A 65 -15.29 -15.03 -10.22
C ASN A 65 -15.02 -13.54 -9.97
N PHE A 66 -13.89 -13.00 -10.43
CA PHE A 66 -13.59 -11.56 -10.41
C PHE A 66 -13.64 -10.97 -11.84
N PRO A 67 -13.64 -9.64 -12.00
CA PRO A 67 -13.63 -9.02 -13.32
C PRO A 67 -12.45 -9.50 -14.19
N GLU A 68 -12.72 -9.80 -15.46
CA GLU A 68 -11.71 -10.32 -16.42
C GLU A 68 -10.53 -9.35 -16.60
N GLU A 69 -10.76 -8.07 -16.36
CA GLU A 69 -9.75 -7.01 -16.34
C GLU A 69 -8.61 -7.30 -15.35
N MET A 70 -8.89 -7.99 -14.22
CA MET A 70 -7.86 -8.46 -13.29
C MET A 70 -6.93 -9.49 -13.95
N ALA A 71 -7.51 -10.43 -14.68
CA ALA A 71 -6.75 -11.45 -15.40
C ALA A 71 -5.99 -10.82 -16.58
N ALA A 72 -6.60 -9.89 -17.30
CA ALA A 72 -5.96 -9.14 -18.37
C ALA A 72 -4.72 -8.37 -17.89
N TYR A 73 -4.83 -7.66 -16.76
CA TYR A 73 -3.72 -6.99 -16.09
C TYR A 73 -2.58 -7.98 -15.79
N LEU A 74 -2.85 -9.05 -15.04
CA LEU A 74 -1.82 -10.01 -14.65
C LEU A 74 -1.17 -10.71 -15.85
N ARG A 75 -1.97 -11.04 -16.88
CA ARG A 75 -1.48 -11.65 -18.12
C ARG A 75 -0.56 -10.70 -18.88
N TYR A 76 -0.88 -9.41 -18.94
CA TYR A 76 -0.01 -8.40 -19.53
C TYR A 76 1.32 -8.32 -18.77
N VAL A 77 1.27 -8.11 -17.46
CA VAL A 77 2.47 -7.88 -16.64
C VAL A 77 3.39 -9.10 -16.62
N ARG A 78 2.87 -10.33 -16.55
CA ARG A 78 3.68 -11.56 -16.59
C ARG A 78 4.37 -11.80 -17.94
N ARG A 79 3.87 -11.21 -19.02
CA ARG A 79 4.46 -11.35 -20.36
C ARG A 79 5.51 -10.30 -20.69
N LEU A 80 5.65 -9.25 -19.87
CA LEU A 80 6.63 -8.21 -20.11
C LEU A 80 8.05 -8.80 -20.10
N ASP A 81 8.81 -8.47 -21.14
CA ASP A 81 10.22 -8.81 -21.22
C ASP A 81 11.03 -7.99 -20.21
N PHE A 82 12.22 -8.50 -19.87
CA PHE A 82 13.07 -7.91 -18.82
C PHE A 82 13.37 -6.42 -19.05
N PHE A 83 13.67 -6.01 -20.29
CA PHE A 83 14.00 -4.63 -20.64
C PHE A 83 12.78 -3.83 -21.16
N GLU A 84 11.61 -4.46 -21.23
CA GLU A 84 10.41 -3.84 -21.76
C GLU A 84 9.91 -2.75 -20.82
N ARG A 85 9.54 -1.60 -21.37
CA ARG A 85 8.88 -0.55 -20.60
C ARG A 85 7.38 -0.88 -20.53
N PRO A 86 6.80 -1.06 -19.34
CA PRO A 86 5.37 -1.28 -19.23
C PRO A 86 4.57 -0.11 -19.82
N ASP A 87 3.47 -0.43 -20.52
CA ASP A 87 2.47 0.54 -20.94
C ASP A 87 1.54 0.85 -19.77
N TYR A 88 1.93 1.84 -18.98
CA TYR A 88 1.18 2.27 -17.81
C TYR A 88 -0.18 2.87 -18.16
N ASP A 89 -0.34 3.43 -19.36
CA ASP A 89 -1.61 4.02 -19.79
C ASP A 89 -2.60 2.90 -20.10
N TYR A 90 -2.18 1.87 -20.83
CA TYR A 90 -2.98 0.66 -21.03
C TYR A 90 -3.41 0.02 -19.69
N LEU A 91 -2.47 -0.15 -18.76
CA LEU A 91 -2.76 -0.71 -17.44
C LEU A 91 -3.78 0.11 -16.64
N ARG A 92 -3.76 1.43 -16.77
CA ARG A 92 -4.77 2.32 -16.16
C ARG A 92 -6.11 2.20 -16.88
N THR A 93 -6.10 2.21 -18.21
CA THR A 93 -7.30 2.13 -19.06
C THR A 93 -8.14 0.90 -18.73
N ILE A 94 -7.50 -0.26 -18.54
CA ILE A 94 -8.19 -1.50 -18.13
C ILE A 94 -9.12 -1.27 -16.93
N PHE A 95 -8.63 -0.57 -15.90
CA PHE A 95 -9.41 -0.35 -14.69
C PHE A 95 -10.36 0.83 -14.79
N THR A 96 -10.00 1.91 -15.49
CA THR A 96 -10.89 3.06 -15.67
C THR A 96 -12.11 2.71 -16.52
N GLU A 97 -11.92 1.93 -17.60
CA GLU A 97 -13.05 1.47 -18.43
C GLU A 97 -13.97 0.53 -17.65
N LEU A 98 -13.41 -0.38 -16.84
CA LEU A 98 -14.21 -1.21 -15.94
C LEU A 98 -14.99 -0.35 -14.92
N PHE A 99 -14.33 0.64 -14.33
CA PHE A 99 -14.92 1.54 -13.35
C PHE A 99 -16.12 2.30 -13.93
N GLU A 100 -15.96 2.87 -15.13
CA GLU A 100 -17.02 3.56 -15.87
C GLU A 100 -18.15 2.60 -16.28
N LYS A 101 -17.80 1.41 -16.79
CA LYS A 101 -18.77 0.37 -17.17
C LYS A 101 -19.63 -0.11 -15.99
N ARG A 102 -19.07 -0.08 -14.77
CA ARG A 102 -19.79 -0.40 -13.53
C ARG A 102 -20.64 0.78 -13.02
N GLY A 103 -20.53 1.96 -13.64
CA GLY A 103 -21.27 3.16 -13.26
C GLY A 103 -20.75 3.79 -11.96
N PHE A 104 -19.50 3.55 -11.60
CA PHE A 104 -18.91 4.14 -10.40
C PHE A 104 -18.53 5.60 -10.61
N THR A 105 -18.56 6.37 -9.53
CA THR A 105 -18.15 7.78 -9.49
C THR A 105 -16.84 7.92 -8.75
N PHE A 106 -15.91 8.69 -9.31
CA PHE A 106 -14.62 8.96 -8.66
C PHE A 106 -14.75 10.10 -7.64
N ASP A 107 -15.41 9.80 -6.52
CA ASP A 107 -15.78 10.74 -5.45
C ASP A 107 -14.92 10.58 -4.17
N TYR A 108 -13.91 9.71 -4.22
CA TYR A 108 -13.05 9.35 -3.08
C TYR A 108 -13.79 8.70 -1.89
N ALA A 109 -15.00 8.17 -2.09
CA ALA A 109 -15.77 7.47 -1.07
C ALA A 109 -15.35 6.00 -0.94
N TYR A 110 -14.22 5.75 -0.29
CA TYR A 110 -13.74 4.39 0.00
C TYR A 110 -14.51 3.71 1.16
N ASP A 111 -14.45 2.38 1.26
CA ASP A 111 -15.18 1.57 2.27
C ASP A 111 -14.95 1.95 3.75
N TRP A 112 -13.83 2.60 4.03
CA TRP A 112 -13.45 3.06 5.37
C TRP A 112 -13.84 4.50 5.68
N VAL A 113 -14.35 5.26 4.70
CA VAL A 113 -14.82 6.63 4.94
C VAL A 113 -16.00 6.60 5.92
N GLY A 114 -15.91 7.40 6.99
CA GLY A 114 -16.90 7.43 8.08
C GLY A 114 -16.75 6.33 9.12
N ARG A 115 -15.79 5.40 8.98
CA ARG A 115 -15.45 4.43 10.03
C ARG A 115 -14.37 5.01 10.96
N PRO A 116 -14.44 4.76 12.28
CA PRO A 116 -13.38 5.19 13.19
C PRO A 116 -12.07 4.48 12.82
N ILE A 117 -11.08 5.26 12.37
CA ILE A 117 -9.73 4.75 12.14
C ILE A 117 -9.10 4.56 13.54
N PRO A 118 -8.57 3.37 13.86
CA PRO A 118 -7.83 3.17 15.10
C PRO A 118 -6.60 4.09 15.09
N THR A 119 -6.67 5.23 15.75
CA THR A 119 -5.50 6.09 15.94
C THR A 119 -4.68 5.54 17.10
N PRO A 120 -3.35 5.40 16.96
CA PRO A 120 -2.48 4.94 18.04
C PRO A 120 -2.36 5.94 19.22
N VAL A 121 -3.09 7.06 19.18
CA VAL A 121 -3.17 8.04 20.25
C VAL A 121 -4.51 7.88 20.95
N GLY A 122 -4.46 7.56 22.25
CA GLY A 122 -5.63 7.29 23.07
C GLY A 122 -6.67 8.40 23.04
N SER A 123 -7.92 7.98 23.16
CA SER A 123 -9.13 8.81 23.20
C SER A 123 -8.98 10.02 24.13
N MET A 124 -8.65 11.18 23.57
CA MET A 124 -8.99 12.45 24.20
C MET A 124 -10.42 12.75 23.79
N HIS A 125 -11.35 12.41 24.67
CA HIS A 125 -12.74 12.86 24.60
C HIS A 125 -12.74 14.39 24.45
N VAL A 126 -13.14 14.90 23.29
CA VAL A 126 -13.46 16.31 23.13
C VAL A 126 -14.93 16.46 23.52
N GLU A 127 -15.18 16.70 24.81
CA GLU A 127 -16.48 17.19 25.24
C GLU A 127 -16.70 18.59 24.65
N SER A 128 -17.80 18.72 23.89
CA SER A 128 -18.27 19.99 23.37
C SER A 128 -18.99 20.74 24.49
N GLY A 129 -18.38 21.84 24.97
CA GLY A 129 -19.00 22.81 25.88
C GLY A 129 -18.91 24.24 25.32
N PRO A 130 -19.89 25.12 25.58
CA PRO A 130 -20.18 26.27 24.73
C PRO A 130 -19.29 27.50 24.99
N SER A 131 -19.16 28.29 23.93
CA SER A 131 -18.41 29.53 23.79
C SER A 131 -18.78 30.62 24.80
N VAL A 132 -17.78 31.23 25.47
CA VAL A 132 -17.92 32.54 26.13
C VAL A 132 -16.70 33.41 25.81
N THR A 133 -16.98 34.56 25.21
CA THR A 133 -16.08 35.65 24.84
C THR A 133 -15.62 36.49 26.04
N ARG A 134 -14.37 36.99 26.03
CA ARG A 134 -13.92 38.39 26.25
C ARG A 134 -12.59 38.55 27.03
N ASP A 135 -11.65 39.20 26.33
CA ASP A 135 -10.85 40.38 26.70
C ASP A 135 -9.85 40.41 27.89
N ILE A 136 -8.60 40.71 27.49
CA ILE A 136 -7.61 41.68 28.02
C ILE A 136 -7.02 41.45 29.44
N HIS A 137 -5.71 41.14 29.53
CA HIS A 137 -4.66 42.03 30.07
C HIS A 137 -3.26 41.39 30.06
N ALA A 138 -2.28 42.21 29.67
CA ALA A 138 -0.86 41.91 29.62
C ALA A 138 -0.22 41.84 31.01
N HIS A 139 0.80 40.99 31.18
CA HIS A 139 2.01 41.40 31.89
C HIS A 139 3.22 40.56 31.45
N ARG A 140 4.18 41.26 30.87
CA ARG A 140 5.54 40.84 30.55
C ARG A 140 6.33 40.85 31.85
N ASP A 141 7.10 39.81 32.17
CA ASP A 141 8.47 40.06 32.62
C ASP A 141 9.41 38.88 32.35
N ARG A 142 10.64 39.27 32.01
CA ARG A 142 11.77 38.49 31.54
C ARG A 142 12.88 38.72 32.55
N SER A 143 13.37 37.66 33.18
CA SER A 143 14.62 37.60 33.94
C SER A 143 14.90 36.11 34.19
N SER A 144 16.10 35.52 34.17
CA SER A 144 17.48 35.96 33.90
C SER A 144 18.36 34.71 34.15
N MET A 145 19.26 34.40 33.22
CA MET A 145 20.57 33.71 33.39
C MET A 145 20.68 32.21 33.77
N GLN A 146 21.45 31.50 32.92
CA GLN A 146 22.20 30.24 33.16
C GLN A 146 23.48 30.53 34.03
N PRO A 147 24.46 29.62 34.31
CA PRO A 147 24.65 28.22 33.86
C PRO A 147 25.31 27.21 34.86
N LEU A 148 25.52 25.99 34.35
CA LEU A 148 26.56 24.97 34.67
C LEU A 148 26.48 24.16 35.98
N ARG A 149 26.48 22.82 35.85
CA ARG A 149 27.56 21.93 36.35
C ARG A 149 27.45 20.48 35.83
N ASN A 150 28.55 20.00 35.23
CA ASN A 150 28.84 18.59 34.94
C ASN A 150 29.15 17.80 36.22
N GLN A 151 28.75 16.51 36.27
CA GLN A 151 29.56 15.30 36.55
C GLN A 151 28.67 14.18 37.16
N VAL A 152 28.57 13.03 36.47
CA VAL A 152 29.23 11.73 36.77
C VAL A 152 28.64 10.98 37.98
N CYS A 153 28.04 9.83 37.69
CA CYS A 153 28.39 8.51 38.23
C CYS A 153 28.19 7.48 37.11
#